data_AF-A0A340WNI6-F1
#
_entry.id   AF-A0A340WNI6-F1
#
_cell.length_a   1.000
_cell.length_b   1.000
_cell.length_c   1.000
_cell.angle_alpha   90.00
_cell.angle_beta   90.00
_cell.angle_gamma   90.00
#
_symmetry.space_group_name_H-M   'P 1'
#
loop_
_entity.id
_entity.type
_entity.pdbx_description
1 polymer ?
#
loop_
_entity_poly.entity_id
_entity_poly.type
_entity_poly.pdbx_seq_one_letter_code
_entity_poly.pdbx_strand_id
1 'polypeptide(L)'
;MLRKRGKAREPVQRRAKGQLVTELKPFFMKEVGSHFDDFVTNLIEKSASLDNGGCTLTSFSVLEGENSHRAKDLRAPPEHGKIFVIRRSLLDELFEVDHIRTIYHMFIALLILFILSTLVVDYIDEGRLVLEFNLMSYAFGKLTVAMWTWCTMFLCTLTVPYFLFQRWARGYHRTSHPVVHSLLHCFLFVVFQIGVLGLGPLYVVLVYTLPPASRFIVILEQIRLIMKAHSFVRENVPRVLNSAKEKSSTVPVPTVNQYLYFLFAPTLIYRDNYPRTPTVRWGYVAMQFAQVFGCFFYVYYVFERLCTPLFRNIKQEPFSARVLVLCIFNSILPAVLILFLSFFAFLHCWLNAFAEMLRFGDRMFYKDWWNSTSYSNYYRTWNVVVHDWLYYYAYKDFLWFFTKKFKSAAMLAVFAVSAVVHEYALAVCLNFFYPVLFVLFMFFGMAFNFIANDSRKRPIWNVLMWTSLFAGNGVLLCFYSQEWYARQHCPLKNPTFLDYIRPRSWTCRYVF
;
A
#
# COMPACT_ATOMS: atom_id res chain seq x y z
N MET A 1 -81.85 -13.48 -26.84
CA MET A 1 -81.48 -12.29 -26.05
C MET A 1 -80.04 -12.40 -25.60
N LEU A 2 -79.31 -11.27 -25.66
CA LEU A 2 -78.01 -10.95 -25.05
C LEU A 2 -76.73 -11.52 -25.71
N ARG A 3 -76.10 -10.60 -26.46
CA ARG A 3 -74.90 -10.68 -27.28
C ARG A 3 -73.69 -10.23 -26.44
N LYS A 4 -72.62 -11.03 -26.45
CA LYS A 4 -71.30 -10.75 -25.84
C LYS A 4 -70.76 -9.38 -26.25
N ARG A 5 -70.42 -8.53 -25.27
CA ARG A 5 -69.54 -7.35 -25.42
C ARG A 5 -68.57 -7.30 -24.25
N GLY A 6 -67.26 -7.28 -24.55
CA GLY A 6 -66.23 -7.01 -23.54
C GLY A 6 -64.90 -7.69 -23.80
N LYS A 7 -64.20 -7.34 -24.90
CA LYS A 7 -62.74 -7.49 -25.06
C LYS A 7 -62.30 -6.86 -26.38
N ALA A 8 -61.88 -5.60 -26.36
CA ALA A 8 -61.04 -4.96 -27.38
C ALA A 8 -60.79 -3.48 -27.02
N ARG A 9 -59.79 -3.18 -26.17
CA ARG A 9 -59.27 -1.80 -26.05
C ARG A 9 -57.80 -1.67 -25.64
N GLU A 10 -57.01 -2.75 -25.65
CA GLU A 10 -55.58 -2.70 -25.29
C GLU A 10 -54.52 -2.65 -26.42
N PRO A 11 -54.79 -2.91 -27.71
CA PRO A 11 -53.69 -2.92 -28.70
C PRO A 11 -53.29 -1.54 -29.25
N VAL A 12 -54.12 -0.50 -29.11
CA VAL A 12 -53.87 0.82 -29.71
C VAL A 12 -52.88 1.66 -28.88
N GLN A 13 -52.91 1.54 -27.56
CA GLN A 13 -52.10 2.38 -26.67
C GLN A 13 -50.62 1.95 -26.56
N ARG A 14 -50.32 0.65 -26.76
CA ARG A 14 -48.93 0.15 -26.86
C ARG A 14 -48.28 0.52 -28.20
N ARG A 15 -49.05 0.54 -29.30
CA ARG A 15 -48.54 0.93 -30.63
C ARG A 15 -48.19 2.43 -30.69
N ALA A 16 -49.04 3.28 -30.11
CA ALA A 16 -48.79 4.72 -30.01
C ALA A 16 -47.55 5.07 -29.15
N LYS A 17 -47.35 4.37 -28.02
CA LYS A 17 -46.12 4.53 -27.19
C LYS A 17 -44.86 4.06 -27.91
N GLY A 18 -44.93 2.97 -28.68
CA GLY A 18 -43.79 2.47 -29.46
C GLY A 18 -43.37 3.43 -30.58
N GLN A 19 -44.33 4.03 -31.29
CA GLN A 19 -44.03 5.03 -32.33
C GLN A 19 -43.43 6.32 -31.74
N LEU A 20 -43.97 6.83 -30.64
CA LEU A 20 -43.45 8.04 -29.97
C LEU A 20 -42.00 7.85 -29.48
N VAL A 21 -41.66 6.68 -28.93
CA VAL A 21 -40.31 6.35 -28.46
C VAL A 21 -39.32 6.18 -29.63
N THR A 22 -39.79 5.72 -30.79
CA THR A 22 -38.94 5.54 -31.98
C THR A 22 -38.63 6.87 -32.66
N GLU A 23 -39.54 7.85 -32.59
CA GLU A 23 -39.32 9.22 -33.10
C GLU A 23 -38.52 10.10 -32.14
N LEU A 24 -38.72 10.01 -30.82
CA LEU A 24 -37.99 10.84 -29.86
C LEU A 24 -36.51 10.43 -29.68
N LYS A 25 -36.19 9.14 -29.84
CA LYS A 25 -34.84 8.61 -29.60
C LYS A 25 -33.76 9.24 -30.52
N PRO A 26 -33.96 9.37 -31.84
CA PRO A 26 -32.97 10.03 -32.69
C PRO A 26 -32.87 11.53 -32.41
N PHE A 27 -33.98 12.19 -32.05
CA PHE A 27 -33.96 13.62 -31.68
C PHE A 27 -33.18 13.86 -30.39
N PHE A 28 -33.44 13.05 -29.35
CA PHE A 28 -32.71 13.12 -28.08
C PHE A 28 -31.23 12.76 -28.22
N MET A 29 -30.89 11.73 -29.03
CA MET A 29 -29.49 11.38 -29.31
C MET A 29 -28.75 12.48 -30.07
N LYS A 30 -29.44 13.19 -30.97
CA LYS A 30 -28.86 14.32 -31.70
C LYS A 30 -28.63 15.53 -30.78
N GLU A 31 -29.59 15.84 -29.91
CA GLU A 31 -29.48 16.92 -28.91
C GLU A 31 -28.36 16.62 -27.90
N VAL A 32 -28.32 15.40 -27.36
CA VAL A 32 -27.25 14.99 -26.42
C VAL A 32 -25.89 14.95 -27.13
N GLY A 33 -25.84 14.53 -28.39
CA GLY A 33 -24.62 14.56 -29.21
C GLY A 33 -24.10 15.98 -29.41
N SER A 34 -24.97 16.94 -29.78
CA SER A 34 -24.55 18.33 -29.96
C SER A 34 -24.13 19.00 -28.66
N HIS A 35 -24.84 18.75 -27.56
CA HIS A 35 -24.44 19.25 -26.24
C HIS A 35 -23.12 18.66 -25.75
N PHE A 36 -22.84 17.39 -26.08
CA PHE A 36 -21.59 16.73 -25.73
C PHE A 36 -20.42 17.26 -26.56
N ASP A 37 -20.62 17.43 -27.87
CA ASP A 37 -19.60 18.00 -28.77
C ASP A 37 -19.29 19.46 -28.40
N ASP A 38 -20.30 20.28 -28.07
CA ASP A 38 -20.09 21.65 -27.58
C ASP A 38 -19.36 21.69 -26.23
N PHE A 39 -19.65 20.74 -25.34
CA PHE A 39 -18.94 20.63 -24.06
C PHE A 39 -17.48 20.23 -24.25
N VAL A 40 -17.20 19.25 -25.11
CA VAL A 40 -15.85 18.79 -25.44
C VAL A 40 -15.06 19.89 -26.13
N THR A 41 -15.68 20.60 -27.08
CA THR A 41 -15.04 21.71 -27.81
C THR A 41 -14.72 22.86 -26.88
N ASN A 42 -15.64 23.24 -25.98
CA ASN A 42 -15.35 24.21 -24.92
C ASN A 42 -14.22 23.76 -23.99
N LEU A 43 -14.12 22.48 -23.66
CA LEU A 43 -13.06 21.95 -22.81
C LEU A 43 -11.70 21.98 -23.50
N ILE A 44 -11.67 21.67 -24.80
CA ILE A 44 -10.47 21.76 -25.64
C ILE A 44 -10.04 23.22 -25.78
N GLU A 45 -10.96 24.13 -26.06
CA GLU A 45 -10.69 25.57 -26.19
C GLU A 45 -10.22 26.19 -24.87
N LYS A 46 -10.83 25.80 -23.74
CA LYS A 46 -10.41 26.22 -22.42
C LYS A 46 -9.03 25.65 -22.04
N SER A 47 -8.72 24.41 -22.45
CA SER A 47 -7.40 23.81 -22.28
C SER A 47 -6.32 24.49 -23.14
N ALA A 48 -6.67 24.90 -24.38
CA ALA A 48 -5.78 25.65 -25.27
C ALA A 48 -5.58 27.09 -24.79
N SER A 49 -6.59 27.71 -24.17
CA SER A 49 -6.49 29.04 -23.56
C SER A 49 -5.61 29.05 -22.30
N LEU A 50 -5.58 27.93 -21.56
CA LEU A 50 -4.68 27.73 -20.41
C LEU A 50 -3.21 27.55 -20.83
N ASP A 51 -2.95 27.13 -22.07
CA ASP A 51 -1.59 27.03 -22.65
C ASP A 51 -1.09 28.39 -23.19
N ASN A 52 -1.98 29.32 -23.56
CA ASN A 52 -1.62 30.65 -24.12
C ASN A 52 -1.81 31.83 -23.17
N GLY A 53 -2.58 31.68 -22.09
CA GLY A 53 -2.75 32.70 -21.06
C GLY A 53 -1.67 32.56 -20.00
N GLY A 54 -0.70 33.49 -19.96
CA GLY A 54 0.19 33.66 -18.82
C GLY A 54 -0.64 33.75 -17.53
N CYS A 55 -0.61 32.68 -16.74
CA CYS A 55 -1.49 32.53 -15.59
C CYS A 55 -1.12 33.55 -14.52
N THR A 56 -2.09 34.41 -14.18
CA THR A 56 -2.09 35.22 -12.97
C THR A 56 -1.85 34.31 -11.77
N LEU A 57 -0.81 34.64 -10.98
CA LEU A 57 -0.47 33.98 -9.72
C LEU A 57 -1.73 33.84 -8.84
N THR A 58 -2.28 32.63 -8.78
CA THR A 58 -3.22 32.24 -7.75
C THR A 58 -2.44 31.99 -6.46
N SER A 59 -3.09 32.24 -5.32
CA SER A 59 -2.53 32.36 -3.96
C SER A 59 -1.73 31.16 -3.43
N PHE A 60 -1.60 30.09 -4.20
CA PHE A 60 -0.71 28.96 -3.92
C PHE A 60 0.78 29.26 -4.14
N SER A 61 1.11 30.25 -4.98
CA SER A 61 2.49 30.66 -5.27
C SER A 61 3.10 31.56 -4.20
N VAL A 62 2.28 32.23 -3.37
CA VAL A 62 2.78 33.12 -2.30
C VAL A 62 3.32 32.32 -1.11
N LEU A 63 2.87 31.08 -0.90
CA LEU A 63 3.44 30.18 0.11
C LEU A 63 4.72 29.47 -0.34
N GLU A 64 5.04 29.45 -1.64
CA GLU A 64 6.31 28.94 -2.15
C GLU A 64 7.45 29.97 -2.06
N GLY A 65 7.15 31.27 -1.89
CA GLY A 65 8.11 32.37 -2.05
C GLY A 65 9.16 32.53 -0.95
N GLU A 66 8.83 32.30 0.32
CA GLU A 66 9.75 32.64 1.42
C GLU A 66 10.43 31.44 2.10
N ASN A 67 9.90 30.22 1.97
CA ASN A 67 10.46 29.02 2.64
C ASN A 67 10.98 27.92 1.69
N SER A 68 10.61 27.92 0.41
CA SER A 68 11.00 26.85 -0.55
C SER A 68 12.46 26.93 -0.99
N HIS A 69 13.05 28.12 -1.04
CA HIS A 69 14.43 28.31 -1.50
C HIS A 69 15.51 27.83 -0.52
N ARG A 70 15.15 27.50 0.73
CA ARG A 70 16.07 26.82 1.68
C ARG A 70 15.95 25.30 1.68
N ALA A 71 14.95 24.72 1.01
CA ALA A 71 14.66 23.28 1.04
C ALA A 71 14.95 22.55 -0.29
N LYS A 72 15.38 23.25 -1.34
CA LYS A 72 15.99 22.63 -2.52
C LYS A 72 17.41 22.16 -2.18
N ASP A 73 17.57 20.83 -2.19
CA ASP A 73 18.84 20.10 -2.23
C ASP A 73 19.73 20.12 -0.98
N LEU A 74 19.22 19.58 0.14
CA LEU A 74 20.06 18.85 1.11
C LEU A 74 20.05 17.33 0.84
N ARG A 75 20.04 16.93 -0.44
CA ARG A 75 20.43 15.57 -0.79
C ARG A 75 21.96 15.57 -0.82
N ALA A 76 22.57 15.09 0.27
CA ALA A 76 24.01 14.87 0.29
C ALA A 76 24.45 14.09 -0.95
N PRO A 77 25.71 14.29 -1.41
CA PRO A 77 26.26 13.51 -2.49
C PRO A 77 25.97 12.01 -2.29
N PRO A 78 25.72 11.24 -3.36
CA PRO A 78 25.35 9.82 -3.28
C PRO A 78 26.38 8.92 -2.57
N GLU A 79 27.49 9.46 -2.07
CA GLU A 79 28.56 8.79 -1.33
C GLU A 79 28.34 8.73 0.19
N HIS A 80 27.46 9.54 0.80
CA HIS A 80 27.34 9.69 2.27
C HIS A 80 26.06 9.15 2.94
N GLY A 81 25.24 8.39 2.21
CA GLY A 81 24.02 7.77 2.76
C GLY A 81 22.91 8.79 3.06
N LYS A 82 21.83 8.36 3.73
CA LYS A 82 20.72 9.26 4.11
C LYS A 82 21.13 10.13 5.29
N ILE A 83 20.86 11.44 5.19
CA ILE A 83 20.95 12.40 6.29
C ILE A 83 19.54 12.61 6.85
N PHE A 84 19.41 12.44 8.16
CA PHE A 84 18.16 12.66 8.87
C PHE A 84 18.14 14.11 9.38
N VAL A 85 17.04 14.82 9.09
CA VAL A 85 16.84 16.23 9.47
C VAL A 85 15.52 16.33 10.26
N ILE A 86 15.46 17.21 11.25
CA ILE A 86 14.21 17.49 11.97
C ILE A 86 13.25 18.19 11.01
N ARG A 87 12.13 17.54 10.71
CA ARG A 87 11.07 18.08 9.84
C ARG A 87 9.73 17.40 10.13
N ARG A 88 8.63 18.12 9.89
CA ARG A 88 7.27 17.61 10.05
C ARG A 88 6.86 16.75 8.86
N SER A 89 5.79 15.98 9.01
CA SER A 89 5.18 15.30 7.86
C SER A 89 4.47 16.31 6.97
N LEU A 90 4.56 16.12 5.66
CA LEU A 90 3.98 17.02 4.67
C LEU A 90 2.47 17.23 4.89
N LEU A 91 1.72 16.18 5.22
CA LEU A 91 0.28 16.30 5.39
C LEU A 91 -0.12 17.02 6.68
N ASP A 92 0.72 16.98 7.74
CA ASP A 92 0.47 17.80 8.94
C ASP A 92 0.52 19.29 8.57
N GLU A 93 1.52 19.70 7.78
CA GLU A 93 1.64 21.08 7.29
C GLU A 93 0.50 21.42 6.33
N LEU A 94 0.12 20.49 5.46
CA LEU A 94 -0.92 20.72 4.47
C LEU A 94 -2.33 20.81 5.09
N PHE A 95 -2.59 20.16 6.23
CA PHE A 95 -3.84 20.30 6.96
C PHE A 95 -4.02 21.66 7.64
N GLU A 96 -2.97 22.47 7.76
CA GLU A 96 -3.09 23.87 8.17
C GLU A 96 -3.80 24.71 7.09
N VAL A 97 -3.82 24.24 5.84
CA VAL A 97 -4.55 24.88 4.73
C VAL A 97 -6.04 24.50 4.76
N ASP A 98 -6.90 25.53 4.76
CA ASP A 98 -8.36 25.40 4.88
C ASP A 98 -9.00 24.44 3.85
N HIS A 99 -8.52 24.47 2.61
CA HIS A 99 -9.03 23.64 1.53
C HIS A 99 -8.84 22.15 1.79
N ILE A 100 -7.65 21.75 2.28
CA ILE A 100 -7.32 20.34 2.52
C ILE A 100 -7.96 19.86 3.83
N ARG A 101 -8.05 20.74 4.83
CA ARG A 101 -8.86 20.49 6.03
C ARG A 101 -10.33 20.23 5.70
N THR A 102 -10.88 20.91 4.70
CA THR A 102 -12.25 20.63 4.23
C THR A 102 -12.37 19.23 3.63
N ILE A 103 -11.39 18.78 2.83
CA ILE A 103 -11.37 17.40 2.31
C ILE A 103 -11.33 16.40 3.48
N TYR A 104 -10.51 16.64 4.49
CA TYR A 104 -10.48 15.81 5.69
C TYR A 104 -11.85 15.72 6.39
N HIS A 105 -12.55 16.86 6.55
CA HIS A 105 -13.91 16.89 7.10
C HIS A 105 -14.92 16.15 6.20
N MET A 106 -14.79 16.23 4.86
CA MET A 106 -15.64 15.47 3.94
C MET A 106 -15.48 13.96 4.11
N PHE A 107 -14.25 13.47 4.31
CA PHE A 107 -14.02 12.05 4.60
C PHE A 107 -14.66 11.63 5.93
N ILE A 108 -14.57 12.47 6.98
CA ILE A 108 -15.24 12.21 8.26
C ILE A 108 -16.77 12.20 8.09
N ALA A 109 -17.33 13.16 7.36
CA ALA A 109 -18.77 13.21 7.10
C ALA A 109 -19.24 11.96 6.34
N LEU A 110 -18.47 11.51 5.35
CA LEU A 110 -18.75 10.28 4.62
C LEU A 110 -18.66 9.03 5.52
N LEU A 111 -17.72 8.99 6.47
CA LEU A 111 -17.67 7.93 7.50
C LEU A 111 -18.92 7.92 8.37
N ILE A 112 -19.36 9.08 8.85
CA ILE A 112 -20.59 9.21 9.66
C ILE A 112 -21.79 8.71 8.86
N LEU A 113 -21.86 9.05 7.57
CA LEU A 113 -22.92 8.57 6.67
C LEU A 113 -22.87 7.04 6.50
N PHE A 114 -21.68 6.44 6.34
CA PHE A 114 -21.54 4.98 6.28
C PHE A 114 -22.00 4.29 7.57
N ILE A 115 -21.64 4.84 8.73
CA ILE A 115 -22.08 4.33 10.03
C ILE A 115 -23.60 4.43 10.14
N LEU A 116 -24.17 5.60 9.84
CA LEU A 116 -25.62 5.82 9.90
C LEU A 116 -26.37 4.90 8.95
N SER A 117 -25.93 4.81 7.69
CA SER A 117 -26.49 3.90 6.69
C SER A 117 -26.44 2.46 7.18
N THR A 118 -25.34 2.06 7.83
CA THR A 118 -25.21 0.72 8.38
C THR A 118 -26.22 0.46 9.48
N LEU A 119 -26.26 1.33 10.48
CA LEU A 119 -27.21 1.22 11.60
C LEU A 119 -28.67 1.22 11.14
N VAL A 120 -29.01 2.01 10.11
CA VAL A 120 -30.36 2.07 9.55
C VAL A 120 -30.72 0.78 8.85
N VAL A 121 -29.83 0.22 8.01
CA VAL A 121 -30.09 -1.05 7.33
C VAL A 121 -30.21 -2.19 8.34
N ASP A 122 -29.32 -2.27 9.32
CA ASP A 122 -29.36 -3.33 10.34
C ASP A 122 -30.63 -3.24 11.20
N TYR A 123 -31.07 -2.01 11.53
CA TYR A 123 -32.34 -1.78 12.21
C TYR A 123 -33.57 -2.19 11.37
N ILE A 124 -33.54 -1.94 10.06
CA ILE A 124 -34.62 -2.35 9.14
C ILE A 124 -34.67 -3.87 9.00
N ASP A 125 -33.51 -4.52 8.87
CA ASP A 125 -33.42 -5.95 8.61
C ASP A 125 -33.74 -6.80 9.84
N GLU A 126 -33.23 -6.43 11.03
CA GLU A 126 -33.37 -7.24 12.26
C GLU A 126 -34.38 -6.66 13.28
N GLY A 127 -34.87 -5.43 13.07
CA GLY A 127 -35.77 -4.75 14.01
C GLY A 127 -35.12 -4.34 15.33
N ARG A 128 -33.79 -4.50 15.49
CA ARG A 128 -32.98 -4.07 16.63
C ARG A 128 -31.63 -3.54 16.13
N LEU A 129 -31.03 -2.64 16.90
CA LEU A 129 -29.66 -2.17 16.64
C LEU A 129 -28.66 -3.23 17.12
N VAL A 130 -28.40 -4.24 16.28
CA VAL A 130 -27.38 -5.25 16.57
C VAL A 130 -26.10 -4.85 15.81
N LEU A 131 -25.14 -4.28 16.53
CA LEU A 131 -23.80 -4.02 15.99
C LEU A 131 -23.01 -5.34 15.95
N GLU A 132 -23.29 -6.19 14.98
CA GLU A 132 -22.55 -7.44 14.80
C GLU A 132 -21.23 -7.19 14.06
N PHE A 133 -20.13 -7.09 14.81
CA PHE A 133 -18.78 -7.01 14.23
C PHE A 133 -18.23 -8.38 13.80
N ASN A 134 -19.06 -9.20 13.16
CA ASN A 134 -18.74 -10.60 12.82
C ASN A 134 -17.53 -10.71 11.90
N LEU A 135 -17.45 -9.86 10.87
CA LEU A 135 -16.33 -9.85 9.94
C LEU A 135 -15.01 -9.49 10.65
N MET A 136 -15.04 -8.56 11.61
CA MET A 136 -13.86 -8.18 12.39
C MET A 136 -13.45 -9.30 13.36
N SER A 137 -14.40 -9.90 14.08
CA SER A 137 -14.16 -11.05 14.96
C SER A 137 -13.55 -12.23 14.20
N TYR A 138 -14.07 -12.52 13.01
CA TYR A 138 -13.50 -13.53 12.11
C TYR A 138 -12.08 -13.14 11.66
N ALA A 139 -11.89 -11.92 11.14
CA ALA A 139 -10.62 -11.49 10.55
C ALA A 139 -9.47 -11.41 11.56
N PHE A 140 -9.77 -11.02 12.81
CA PHE A 140 -8.81 -10.92 13.92
C PHE A 140 -8.84 -12.13 14.86
N GLY A 141 -9.44 -13.25 14.45
CA GLY A 141 -9.42 -14.46 15.25
C GLY A 141 -8.00 -14.96 15.55
N LYS A 142 -7.86 -15.74 16.63
CA LYS A 142 -6.57 -16.31 17.10
C LYS A 142 -5.47 -15.26 17.33
N LEU A 143 -5.85 -14.03 17.71
CA LEU A 143 -4.93 -12.91 17.92
C LEU A 143 -3.85 -13.20 18.98
N THR A 144 -4.17 -14.00 20.00
CA THR A 144 -3.20 -14.45 21.02
C THR A 144 -2.01 -15.17 20.39
N VAL A 145 -2.24 -16.04 19.39
CA VAL A 145 -1.16 -16.75 18.69
C VAL A 145 -0.33 -15.78 17.87
N ALA A 146 -0.96 -14.81 17.20
CA ALA A 146 -0.26 -13.76 16.46
C ALA A 146 0.62 -12.90 17.36
N MET A 147 0.14 -12.53 18.56
CA MET A 147 0.91 -11.79 19.57
C MET A 147 2.10 -12.59 20.08
N TRP A 148 1.92 -13.87 20.44
CA TRP A 148 3.03 -14.73 20.87
C TRP A 148 4.09 -14.91 19.78
N THR A 149 3.65 -15.07 18.53
CA THR A 149 4.53 -15.16 17.36
C THR A 149 5.33 -13.87 17.19
N TRP A 150 4.66 -12.71 17.26
CA TRP A 150 5.30 -11.42 17.17
C TRP A 150 6.32 -11.19 18.29
N CYS A 151 5.97 -11.48 19.54
CA CYS A 151 6.88 -11.38 20.68
C CYS A 151 8.13 -12.26 20.46
N THR A 152 7.93 -13.50 20.02
CA THR A 152 9.03 -14.44 19.74
C THR A 152 9.92 -13.92 18.61
N MET A 153 9.34 -13.48 17.50
CA MET A 153 10.07 -12.87 16.39
C MET A 153 10.88 -11.66 16.85
N PHE A 154 10.25 -10.75 17.60
CA PHE A 154 10.88 -9.54 18.11
C PHE A 154 12.06 -9.85 19.03
N LEU A 155 11.87 -10.76 20.00
CA LEU A 155 12.93 -11.23 20.91
C LEU A 155 14.09 -11.85 20.14
N CYS A 156 13.81 -12.73 19.18
CA CYS A 156 14.82 -13.35 18.32
C CYS A 156 15.57 -12.31 17.48
N THR A 157 14.89 -11.34 16.88
CA THR A 157 15.50 -10.25 16.10
C THR A 157 16.31 -9.31 16.99
N LEU A 158 15.93 -9.09 18.25
CA LEU A 158 16.69 -8.25 19.17
C LEU A 158 17.99 -8.93 19.61
N THR A 159 17.94 -10.22 19.96
CA THR A 159 19.08 -10.92 20.54
C THR A 159 20.04 -11.45 19.49
N VAL A 160 19.57 -12.24 18.52
CA VAL A 160 20.44 -13.04 17.65
C VAL A 160 21.32 -12.17 16.72
N PRO A 161 20.78 -11.23 15.92
CA PRO A 161 21.59 -10.31 15.11
C PRO A 161 22.61 -9.51 15.93
N TYR A 162 22.21 -9.04 17.11
CA TYR A 162 23.08 -8.24 17.98
C TYR A 162 24.26 -9.07 18.50
N PHE A 163 24.00 -10.25 19.07
CA PHE A 163 25.03 -11.13 19.59
C PHE A 163 25.95 -11.68 18.49
N LEU A 164 25.40 -12.07 17.33
CA LEU A 164 26.19 -12.50 16.18
C LEU A 164 27.13 -11.40 15.70
N PHE A 165 26.62 -10.18 15.56
CA PHE A 165 27.43 -9.03 15.15
C PHE A 165 28.52 -8.68 16.19
N GLN A 166 28.17 -8.66 17.48
CA GLN A 166 29.11 -8.39 18.56
C GLN A 166 30.23 -9.42 18.63
N ARG A 167 29.91 -10.71 18.45
CA ARG A 167 30.89 -11.81 18.42
C ARG A 167 31.81 -11.69 17.21
N TRP A 168 31.24 -11.43 16.03
CA TRP A 168 31.99 -11.20 14.80
C TRP A 168 32.96 -10.02 14.94
N ALA A 169 32.48 -8.87 15.42
CA ALA A 169 33.27 -7.65 15.53
C ALA A 169 34.45 -7.81 16.52
N ARG A 170 34.25 -8.47 17.66
CA ARG A 170 35.31 -8.77 18.63
C ARG A 170 36.29 -9.83 18.13
N GLY A 171 35.80 -10.83 17.39
CA GLY A 171 36.60 -11.91 16.84
C GLY A 171 37.47 -11.47 15.67
N TYR A 172 36.99 -10.52 14.86
CA TYR A 172 37.65 -10.07 13.63
C TYR A 172 39.09 -9.59 13.84
N HIS A 173 39.36 -8.86 14.93
CA HIS A 173 40.72 -8.37 15.26
C HIS A 173 41.63 -9.45 15.88
N ARG A 174 41.06 -10.50 16.47
CA ARG A 174 41.81 -11.52 17.23
C ARG A 174 42.17 -12.74 16.39
N THR A 175 41.42 -13.02 15.33
CA THR A 175 41.58 -14.23 14.53
C THR A 175 42.66 -14.09 13.47
N SER A 176 43.49 -15.12 13.30
CA SER A 176 44.49 -15.19 12.22
C SER A 176 43.86 -15.30 10.82
N HIS A 177 42.61 -15.80 10.71
CA HIS A 177 41.86 -15.94 9.45
C HIS A 177 40.53 -15.16 9.48
N PRO A 178 40.57 -13.82 9.35
CA PRO A 178 39.38 -12.96 9.49
C PRO A 178 38.32 -13.21 8.40
N VAL A 179 38.73 -13.66 7.21
CA VAL A 179 37.81 -13.95 6.10
C VAL A 179 36.92 -15.16 6.42
N VAL A 180 37.51 -16.28 6.86
CA VAL A 180 36.76 -17.50 7.23
C VAL A 180 35.83 -17.21 8.41
N HIS A 181 36.32 -16.47 9.41
CA HIS A 181 35.51 -16.04 10.54
C HIS A 181 34.30 -15.19 10.11
N SER A 182 34.49 -14.29 9.14
CA SER A 182 33.42 -13.45 8.59
C SER A 182 32.42 -14.25 7.77
N LEU A 183 32.88 -15.19 6.93
CA LEU A 183 32.01 -16.07 6.16
C LEU A 183 31.14 -16.95 7.08
N LEU A 184 31.69 -17.47 8.17
CA LEU A 184 30.94 -18.26 9.15
C LEU A 184 29.82 -17.44 9.80
N HIS A 185 30.11 -16.23 10.28
CA HIS A 185 29.09 -15.38 10.92
C HIS A 185 28.06 -14.87 9.91
N CYS A 186 28.46 -14.61 8.67
CA CYS A 186 27.56 -14.31 7.57
C CYS A 186 26.60 -15.47 7.30
N PHE A 187 27.12 -16.71 7.20
CA PHE A 187 26.30 -17.91 7.04
C PHE A 187 25.31 -18.08 8.18
N LEU A 188 25.75 -17.96 9.44
CA LEU A 188 24.86 -18.02 10.61
C LEU A 188 23.77 -16.96 10.57
N PHE A 189 24.09 -15.73 10.15
CA PHE A 189 23.12 -14.66 10.00
C PHE A 189 22.10 -14.94 8.88
N VAL A 190 22.54 -15.46 7.74
CA VAL A 190 21.65 -15.85 6.64
C VAL A 190 20.72 -17.00 7.05
N VAL A 191 21.25 -18.01 7.74
CA VAL A 191 20.45 -19.11 8.29
C VAL A 191 19.41 -18.59 9.29
N PHE A 192 19.78 -17.65 10.15
CA PHE A 192 18.84 -17.00 11.06
C PHE A 192 17.73 -16.25 10.30
N GLN A 193 18.09 -15.44 9.30
CA GLN A 193 17.12 -14.68 8.50
C GLN A 193 16.14 -15.58 7.76
N ILE A 194 16.63 -16.61 7.07
CA ILE A 194 15.79 -17.51 6.27
C ILE A 194 15.03 -18.49 7.16
N GLY A 195 15.70 -19.14 8.11
CA GLY A 195 15.11 -20.17 8.95
C GLY A 195 14.17 -19.60 10.01
N VAL A 196 14.69 -18.72 10.87
CA VAL A 196 13.94 -18.23 12.04
C VAL A 196 12.93 -17.17 11.63
N LEU A 197 13.33 -16.16 10.83
CA LEU A 197 12.43 -15.08 10.43
C LEU A 197 11.66 -15.39 9.15
N GLY A 198 12.21 -16.17 8.21
CA GLY A 198 11.52 -16.56 6.98
C GLY A 198 10.52 -17.69 7.20
N LEU A 199 11.02 -18.88 7.54
CA LEU A 199 10.22 -20.10 7.64
C LEU A 199 9.40 -20.18 8.93
N GLY A 200 9.90 -19.66 10.05
CA GLY A 200 9.21 -19.71 11.35
C GLY A 200 7.80 -19.09 11.33
N PRO A 201 7.64 -17.78 11.02
CA PRO A 201 6.33 -17.13 10.99
C PRO A 201 5.42 -17.72 9.90
N LEU A 202 6.00 -18.10 8.76
CA LEU A 202 5.28 -18.79 7.69
C LEU A 202 4.68 -20.12 8.16
N TYR A 203 5.47 -20.94 8.85
CA TYR A 203 5.02 -22.20 9.43
C TYR A 203 3.87 -21.98 10.42
N VAL A 204 3.99 -20.99 11.32
CA VAL A 204 2.95 -20.69 12.29
C VAL A 204 1.65 -20.26 11.59
N VAL A 205 1.73 -19.36 10.62
CA VAL A 205 0.57 -18.88 9.86
C VAL A 205 -0.18 -20.01 9.16
N LEU A 206 0.55 -20.92 8.51
CA LEU A 206 -0.02 -22.01 7.72
C LEU A 206 -0.56 -23.15 8.61
N VAL A 207 0.18 -23.57 9.63
CA VAL A 207 -0.20 -24.69 10.50
C VAL A 207 -1.32 -24.32 11.47
N TYR A 208 -1.22 -23.17 12.12
CA TYR A 208 -2.26 -22.71 13.05
C TYR A 208 -3.47 -22.13 12.34
N THR A 209 -3.48 -22.11 10.99
CA THR A 209 -4.59 -21.63 10.14
C THR A 209 -5.15 -20.31 10.66
N LEU A 210 -4.29 -19.30 10.75
CA LEU A 210 -4.70 -17.98 11.22
C LEU A 210 -5.70 -17.34 10.24
N PRO A 211 -6.61 -16.46 10.69
CA PRO A 211 -7.46 -15.67 9.80
C PRO A 211 -6.67 -14.55 9.09
N PRO A 212 -7.20 -13.97 8.00
CA PRO A 212 -6.42 -13.15 7.07
C PRO A 212 -5.79 -11.90 7.72
N ALA A 213 -6.52 -11.14 8.56
CA ALA A 213 -5.95 -9.93 9.16
C ALA A 213 -4.86 -10.27 10.19
N SER A 214 -5.06 -11.32 11.00
CA SER A 214 -4.03 -11.86 11.89
C SER A 214 -2.76 -12.30 11.15
N ARG A 215 -2.90 -12.89 9.94
CA ARG A 215 -1.75 -13.22 9.08
C ARG A 215 -1.03 -11.96 8.61
N PHE A 216 -1.77 -10.94 8.15
CA PHE A 216 -1.18 -9.68 7.70
C PHE A 216 -0.31 -9.04 8.79
N ILE A 217 -0.76 -9.02 10.05
CA ILE A 217 0.03 -8.49 11.16
C ILE A 217 1.38 -9.22 11.27
N VAL A 218 1.36 -10.56 11.30
CA VAL A 218 2.58 -11.36 11.47
C VAL A 218 3.52 -11.22 10.28
N ILE A 219 3.02 -11.31 9.04
CA ILE A 219 3.85 -11.27 7.83
C ILE A 219 4.40 -9.87 7.55
N LEU A 220 3.63 -8.79 7.79
CA LEU A 220 4.15 -7.43 7.64
C LEU A 220 5.22 -7.13 8.69
N GLU A 221 5.02 -7.56 9.94
CA GLU A 221 6.04 -7.43 10.99
C GLU A 221 7.28 -8.28 10.71
N GLN A 222 7.10 -9.48 10.12
CA GLN A 222 8.20 -10.32 9.65
C GLN A 222 9.06 -9.58 8.63
N ILE A 223 8.45 -9.05 7.56
CA ILE A 223 9.16 -8.32 6.51
C ILE A 223 9.89 -7.12 7.12
N ARG A 224 9.23 -6.36 8.01
CA ARG A 224 9.82 -5.21 8.72
C ARG A 224 11.06 -5.61 9.52
N LEU A 225 10.98 -6.69 10.31
CA LEU A 225 12.10 -7.15 11.15
C LEU A 225 13.27 -7.68 10.32
N ILE A 226 13.01 -8.40 9.21
CA ILE A 226 14.04 -8.85 8.26
C ILE A 226 14.79 -7.64 7.68
N MET A 227 14.05 -6.64 7.18
CA MET A 227 14.64 -5.42 6.62
C MET A 227 15.48 -4.66 7.64
N LYS A 228 15.01 -4.53 8.88
CA LYS A 228 15.76 -3.86 9.96
C LYS A 228 17.00 -4.62 10.37
N ALA A 229 16.91 -5.94 10.54
CA ALA A 229 18.06 -6.75 10.89
C ALA A 229 19.13 -6.72 9.78
N HIS A 230 18.74 -6.73 8.51
CA HIS A 230 19.65 -6.53 7.38
C HIS A 230 20.33 -5.16 7.42
N SER A 231 19.55 -4.08 7.60
CA SER A 231 20.09 -2.72 7.69
C SER A 231 21.10 -2.56 8.83
N PHE A 232 20.80 -3.12 10.01
CA PHE A 232 21.69 -3.09 11.16
C PHE A 232 23.06 -3.72 10.87
N VAL A 233 23.09 -4.92 10.28
CA VAL A 233 24.35 -5.58 9.95
C VAL A 233 25.08 -4.80 8.86
N ARG A 234 24.37 -4.40 7.80
CA ARG A 234 24.96 -3.77 6.62
C ARG A 234 25.59 -2.40 6.93
N GLU A 235 25.00 -1.60 7.80
CA GLU A 235 25.55 -0.29 8.22
C GLU A 235 26.76 -0.40 9.14
N ASN A 236 26.80 -1.43 9.99
CA ASN A 236 27.86 -1.57 10.99
C ASN A 236 29.09 -2.35 10.50
N VAL A 237 28.94 -3.26 9.52
CA VAL A 237 30.07 -4.02 8.94
C VAL A 237 31.17 -3.10 8.38
N PRO A 238 30.88 -2.10 7.51
CA PRO A 238 31.92 -1.21 6.97
C PRO A 238 32.66 -0.43 8.06
N ARG A 239 32.00 -0.07 9.17
CA ARG A 239 32.60 0.67 10.29
C ARG A 239 33.68 -0.15 10.99
N VAL A 240 33.37 -1.41 11.29
CA VAL A 240 34.34 -2.35 11.89
C VAL A 240 35.49 -2.62 10.91
N LEU A 241 35.20 -2.81 9.62
CA LEU A 241 36.23 -3.05 8.61
C LEU A 241 37.18 -1.83 8.45
N ASN A 242 36.67 -0.61 8.48
CA ASN A 242 37.49 0.60 8.39
C ASN A 242 38.30 0.82 9.67
N SER A 243 37.69 0.63 10.84
CA SER A 243 38.38 0.67 12.14
C SER A 243 39.52 -0.35 12.24
N ALA A 244 39.34 -1.55 11.66
CA ALA A 244 40.36 -2.57 11.56
C ALA A 244 41.49 -2.20 10.59
N LYS A 245 41.19 -1.53 9.48
CA LYS A 245 42.21 -0.99 8.57
C LYS A 245 43.04 0.11 9.23
N GLU A 246 42.40 0.97 10.00
CA GLU A 246 43.03 2.07 10.75
C GLU A 246 43.79 1.59 11.99
N LYS A 247 43.76 0.29 12.32
CA LYS A 247 44.36 -0.31 13.54
C LYS A 247 43.94 0.39 14.83
N SER A 248 42.74 0.99 14.85
CA SER A 248 42.18 1.58 16.05
C SER A 248 41.94 0.51 17.12
N SER A 249 42.22 0.84 18.38
CA SER A 249 42.07 -0.09 19.51
C SER A 249 40.60 -0.27 19.93
N THR A 250 39.72 0.66 19.54
CA THR A 250 38.31 0.67 19.89
C THR A 250 37.45 0.15 18.73
N VAL A 251 36.80 -0.99 18.94
CA VAL A 251 35.86 -1.54 17.95
C VAL A 251 34.52 -0.78 18.05
N PRO A 252 34.05 -0.11 16.99
CA PRO A 252 32.80 0.65 17.02
C PRO A 252 31.59 -0.29 16.98
N VAL A 253 31.22 -0.85 18.13
CA VAL A 253 30.03 -1.69 18.29
C VAL A 253 28.90 -0.87 18.89
N PRO A 254 27.69 -0.89 18.30
CA PRO A 254 26.56 -0.15 18.83
C PRO A 254 26.06 -0.74 20.16
N THR A 255 25.44 0.12 20.97
CA THR A 255 24.82 -0.31 22.23
C THR A 255 23.48 -1.01 21.99
N VAL A 256 23.08 -1.90 22.91
CA VAL A 256 21.77 -2.57 22.84
C VAL A 256 20.62 -1.55 22.82
N ASN A 257 20.73 -0.45 23.57
CA ASN A 257 19.71 0.59 23.63
C ASN A 257 19.49 1.29 22.29
N GLN A 258 20.56 1.57 21.54
CA GLN A 258 20.46 2.14 20.20
C GLN A 258 19.79 1.17 19.23
N TYR A 259 20.13 -0.11 19.30
CA TYR A 259 19.51 -1.13 18.45
C TYR A 259 18.03 -1.33 18.79
N LEU A 260 17.68 -1.41 20.08
CA LEU A 260 16.30 -1.52 20.56
C LEU A 260 15.46 -0.31 20.13
N TYR A 261 16.01 0.89 20.26
CA TYR A 261 15.36 2.12 19.76
C TYR A 261 15.11 2.03 18.25
N PHE A 262 16.11 1.61 17.48
CA PHE A 262 15.97 1.44 16.03
C PHE A 262 14.89 0.42 15.67
N LEU A 263 14.73 -0.69 16.40
CA LEU A 263 13.69 -1.68 16.12
C LEU A 263 12.28 -1.08 16.20
N PHE A 264 12.04 -0.09 17.05
CA PHE A 264 10.75 0.62 17.11
C PHE A 264 10.69 1.88 16.24
N ALA A 265 11.82 2.49 15.89
CA ALA A 265 11.86 3.73 15.11
C ALA A 265 11.13 3.60 13.75
N PRO A 266 10.39 4.62 13.28
CA PRO A 266 9.65 4.60 12.01
C PRO A 266 10.58 4.81 10.79
N THR A 267 11.73 4.13 10.78
CA THR A 267 12.68 4.11 9.68
C THR A 267 13.30 2.73 9.54
N LEU A 268 13.76 2.39 8.33
CA LEU A 268 14.42 1.13 8.03
C LEU A 268 15.93 1.26 7.84
N ILE A 269 16.49 2.48 7.98
CA ILE A 269 17.93 2.74 7.88
C ILE A 269 18.51 2.92 9.27
N TYR A 270 19.44 2.04 9.65
CA TYR A 270 20.13 2.09 10.94
C TYR A 270 21.13 3.25 11.00
N ARG A 271 21.06 4.03 12.09
CA ARG A 271 22.05 5.04 12.51
C ARG A 271 22.15 5.00 14.04
N ASP A 272 23.31 5.35 14.59
CA ASP A 272 23.51 5.36 16.04
C ASP A 272 22.78 6.52 16.72
N ASN A 273 22.71 7.65 16.02
CA ASN A 273 22.08 8.88 16.49
C ASN A 273 21.07 9.36 15.45
N TYR A 274 19.83 9.51 15.88
CA TYR A 274 18.76 10.11 15.10
C TYR A 274 18.45 11.51 15.62
N PRO A 275 18.01 12.44 14.77
CA PRO A 275 17.50 13.73 15.24
C PRO A 275 16.30 13.49 16.16
N ARG A 276 16.30 14.09 17.36
CA ARG A 276 15.25 13.89 18.37
C ARG A 276 14.45 15.16 18.62
N THR A 277 13.16 15.01 18.89
CA THR A 277 12.32 16.13 19.35
C THR A 277 12.57 16.42 20.84
N PRO A 278 12.42 17.69 21.28
CA PRO A 278 12.70 18.06 22.67
C PRO A 278 11.71 17.43 23.66
N THR A 279 10.43 17.38 23.32
CA THR A 279 9.35 16.85 24.16
C THR A 279 8.45 15.89 23.38
N VAL A 280 7.62 15.13 24.10
CA VAL A 280 6.56 14.26 23.55
C VAL A 280 5.22 14.92 23.79
N ARG A 281 4.45 15.17 22.74
CA ARG A 281 3.09 15.72 22.81
C ARG A 281 2.07 14.59 22.86
N TRP A 282 1.72 14.15 24.06
CA TRP A 282 0.79 13.02 24.26
C TRP A 282 -0.61 13.25 23.68
N GLY A 283 -1.11 14.49 23.68
CA GLY A 283 -2.37 14.82 23.01
C GLY A 283 -2.35 14.58 21.51
N TYR A 284 -1.22 14.88 20.85
CA TYR A 284 -1.03 14.57 19.43
C TYR A 284 -0.95 13.06 19.21
N VAL A 285 -0.21 12.33 20.05
CA VAL A 285 -0.14 10.85 19.98
C VAL A 285 -1.52 10.21 20.12
N ALA A 286 -2.30 10.62 21.12
CA ALA A 286 -3.64 10.10 21.35
C ALA A 286 -4.58 10.40 20.17
N MET A 287 -4.53 11.62 19.63
CA MET A 287 -5.30 12.00 18.44
C MET A 287 -4.92 11.14 17.22
N GLN A 288 -3.63 10.93 16.98
CA GLN A 288 -3.17 10.12 15.85
C GLN A 288 -3.60 8.65 16.00
N PHE A 289 -3.54 8.05 17.19
CA PHE A 289 -4.07 6.70 17.41
C PHE A 289 -5.60 6.64 17.28
N ALA A 290 -6.33 7.66 17.72
CA ALA A 290 -7.77 7.75 17.51
C ALA A 290 -8.12 7.83 16.01
N GLN A 291 -7.33 8.57 15.22
CA GLN A 291 -7.47 8.61 13.76
C GLN A 291 -7.18 7.25 13.12
N VAL A 292 -6.13 6.54 13.54
CA VAL A 292 -5.86 5.16 13.07
C VAL A 292 -7.04 4.25 13.35
N PHE A 293 -7.58 4.30 14.56
CA PHE A 293 -8.76 3.50 14.95
C PHE A 293 -9.98 3.87 14.08
N GLY A 294 -10.27 5.16 13.90
CA GLY A 294 -11.35 5.63 13.03
C GLY A 294 -11.19 5.15 11.57
N CYS A 295 -10.00 5.26 11.00
CA CYS A 295 -9.71 4.79 9.65
C CYS A 295 -9.83 3.27 9.52
N PHE A 296 -9.48 2.52 10.57
CA PHE A 296 -9.66 1.07 10.59
C PHE A 296 -11.15 0.69 10.52
N PHE A 297 -12.02 1.34 11.29
CA PHE A 297 -13.48 1.17 11.15
C PHE A 297 -13.99 1.63 9.79
N TYR A 298 -13.42 2.68 9.23
CA TYR A 298 -13.78 3.14 7.88
C TYR A 298 -13.51 2.03 6.85
N VAL A 299 -12.32 1.44 6.85
CA VAL A 299 -11.99 0.33 5.95
C VAL A 299 -12.94 -0.85 6.17
N TYR A 300 -13.29 -1.17 7.42
CA TYR A 300 -14.31 -2.18 7.74
C TYR A 300 -15.66 -1.89 7.07
N TYR A 301 -16.20 -0.66 7.22
CA TYR A 301 -17.48 -0.29 6.60
C TYR A 301 -17.41 -0.28 5.08
N VAL A 302 -16.25 0.06 4.48
CA VAL A 302 -16.05 -0.07 3.03
C VAL A 302 -16.14 -1.53 2.59
N PHE A 303 -15.55 -2.47 3.33
CA PHE A 303 -15.68 -3.90 3.02
C PHE A 303 -17.12 -4.40 3.18
N GLU A 304 -17.79 -4.06 4.27
CA GLU A 304 -19.19 -4.43 4.55
C GLU A 304 -20.14 -3.88 3.47
N ARG A 305 -20.12 -2.57 3.22
CA ARG A 305 -21.14 -1.90 2.39
C ARG A 305 -20.83 -1.89 0.90
N LEU A 306 -19.56 -1.84 0.50
CA LEU A 306 -19.19 -1.74 -0.91
C LEU A 306 -18.70 -3.08 -1.47
N CYS A 307 -17.85 -3.82 -0.75
CA CYS A 307 -17.27 -5.06 -1.28
C CYS A 307 -18.21 -6.27 -1.13
N THR A 308 -18.79 -6.47 0.06
CA THR A 308 -19.60 -7.67 0.35
C THR A 308 -20.79 -7.87 -0.60
N PRO A 309 -21.65 -6.87 -0.87
CA PRO A 309 -22.76 -7.07 -1.81
C PRO A 309 -22.27 -7.34 -3.25
N LEU A 310 -21.13 -6.77 -3.62
CA LEU A 310 -20.53 -6.96 -4.94
C LEU A 310 -20.10 -8.41 -5.17
N PHE A 311 -19.43 -9.03 -4.18
CA PHE A 311 -18.81 -10.34 -4.36
C PHE A 311 -19.67 -11.50 -3.84
N ARG A 312 -20.54 -11.29 -2.84
CA ARG A 312 -21.41 -12.34 -2.29
C ARG A 312 -22.52 -12.75 -3.27
N ASN A 313 -22.96 -11.83 -4.14
CA ASN A 313 -24.03 -12.04 -5.12
C ASN A 313 -23.55 -12.60 -6.46
N ILE A 314 -22.23 -12.67 -6.71
CA ILE A 314 -21.64 -13.21 -7.97
C ILE A 314 -22.00 -14.68 -8.18
N LYS A 315 -22.48 -15.35 -7.13
CA LYS A 315 -22.98 -16.72 -7.20
C LYS A 315 -24.04 -16.94 -8.26
N GLN A 316 -24.80 -15.91 -8.65
CA GLN A 316 -26.03 -16.03 -9.46
C GLN A 316 -25.83 -15.90 -10.98
N GLU A 317 -24.66 -15.46 -11.44
CA GLU A 317 -24.43 -15.15 -12.86
C GLU A 317 -23.27 -15.97 -13.44
N PRO A 318 -23.40 -16.56 -14.64
CA PRO A 318 -22.30 -17.25 -15.30
C PRO A 318 -21.16 -16.28 -15.62
N PHE A 319 -19.92 -16.79 -15.62
CA PHE A 319 -18.73 -16.01 -15.92
C PHE A 319 -18.79 -15.44 -17.36
N SER A 320 -19.16 -14.17 -17.47
CA SER A 320 -19.22 -13.40 -18.71
C SER A 320 -18.22 -12.26 -18.66
N ALA A 321 -17.56 -11.96 -19.79
CA ALA A 321 -16.65 -10.83 -19.90
C ALA A 321 -17.32 -9.50 -19.52
N ARG A 322 -18.62 -9.35 -19.79
CA ARG A 322 -19.41 -8.19 -19.39
C ARG A 322 -19.48 -8.05 -17.87
N VAL A 323 -19.75 -9.14 -17.15
CA VAL A 323 -19.85 -9.15 -15.69
C VAL A 323 -18.49 -8.85 -15.06
N LEU A 324 -17.41 -9.42 -15.61
CA LEU A 324 -16.04 -9.14 -15.16
C LEU A 324 -15.69 -7.66 -15.26
N VAL A 325 -15.96 -7.04 -16.42
CA VAL A 325 -15.69 -5.62 -16.65
C VAL A 325 -16.51 -4.75 -15.70
N LEU A 326 -17.81 -5.04 -15.53
CA LEU A 326 -18.67 -4.32 -14.57
C LEU A 326 -18.16 -4.47 -13.13
N CYS A 327 -17.71 -5.67 -12.74
CA CYS A 327 -17.16 -5.93 -11.41
C CYS A 327 -15.87 -5.13 -11.17
N ILE A 328 -14.98 -5.05 -12.16
CA ILE A 328 -13.76 -4.23 -12.08
C ILE A 328 -14.13 -2.76 -11.89
N PHE A 329 -15.01 -2.20 -12.73
CA PHE A 329 -15.40 -0.79 -12.63
C PHE A 329 -16.05 -0.45 -11.28
N ASN A 330 -16.97 -1.30 -10.81
CA ASN A 330 -17.62 -1.12 -9.51
C ASN A 330 -16.65 -1.32 -8.33
N SER A 331 -15.54 -2.04 -8.53
CA SER A 331 -14.48 -2.22 -7.52
C SER A 331 -13.49 -1.05 -7.47
N ILE A 332 -13.45 -0.16 -8.46
CA ILE A 332 -12.51 0.98 -8.47
C ILE A 332 -12.77 1.90 -7.28
N LEU A 333 -14.03 2.30 -7.05
CA LEU A 333 -14.37 3.21 -5.95
C LEU A 333 -13.94 2.67 -4.57
N PRO A 334 -14.34 1.45 -4.14
CA PRO A 334 -13.88 0.91 -2.86
C PRO A 334 -12.35 0.73 -2.82
N ALA A 335 -11.72 0.32 -3.93
CA ALA A 335 -10.28 0.15 -3.97
C ALA A 335 -9.52 1.47 -3.76
N VAL A 336 -9.98 2.56 -4.36
CA VAL A 336 -9.38 3.89 -4.21
C VAL A 336 -9.60 4.43 -2.79
N LEU A 337 -10.77 4.23 -2.21
CA LEU A 337 -11.03 4.58 -0.81
C LEU A 337 -10.11 3.80 0.13
N ILE A 338 -9.96 2.49 -0.06
CA ILE A 338 -9.03 1.66 0.73
C ILE A 338 -7.59 2.13 0.55
N LEU A 339 -7.17 2.49 -0.67
CA LEU A 339 -5.83 3.02 -0.94
C LEU A 339 -5.55 4.29 -0.13
N PHE A 340 -6.44 5.28 -0.21
CA PHE A 340 -6.28 6.56 0.50
C PHE A 340 -6.35 6.38 2.02
N LEU A 341 -7.32 5.62 2.52
CA LEU A 341 -7.47 5.36 3.96
C LEU A 341 -6.27 4.58 4.51
N SER A 342 -5.77 3.58 3.80
CA SER A 342 -4.61 2.80 4.23
C SER A 342 -3.33 3.64 4.20
N PHE A 343 -3.17 4.49 3.18
CA PHE A 343 -2.06 5.45 3.12
C PHE A 343 -2.10 6.40 4.32
N PHE A 344 -3.24 7.03 4.56
CA PHE A 344 -3.40 7.98 5.66
C PHE A 344 -3.22 7.32 7.03
N ALA A 345 -3.91 6.20 7.28
CA ALA A 345 -3.85 5.51 8.56
C ALA A 345 -2.45 4.99 8.88
N PHE A 346 -1.79 4.33 7.92
CA PHE A 346 -0.49 3.71 8.17
C PHE A 346 0.68 4.68 8.00
N LEU A 347 0.84 5.30 6.82
CA LEU A 347 2.04 6.10 6.54
C LEU A 347 2.04 7.45 7.25
N HIS A 348 0.86 8.03 7.51
CA HIS A 348 0.76 9.28 8.23
C HIS A 348 0.46 9.06 9.71
N CYS A 349 -0.71 8.59 10.10
CA CYS A 349 -1.12 8.58 11.51
C CYS A 349 -0.29 7.61 12.36
N TRP A 350 -0.16 6.36 11.94
CA TRP A 350 0.56 5.33 12.68
C TRP A 350 2.06 5.65 12.80
N LEU A 351 2.74 5.95 11.68
CA LEU A 351 4.16 6.30 11.73
C LEU A 351 4.42 7.59 12.52
N ASN A 352 3.55 8.61 12.44
CA ASN A 352 3.70 9.82 13.25
C ASN A 352 3.42 9.59 14.74
N ALA A 353 2.47 8.73 15.09
CA ALA A 353 2.21 8.36 16.48
C ALA A 353 3.45 7.70 17.09
N PHE A 354 4.06 6.74 16.39
CA PHE A 354 5.33 6.13 16.82
C PHE A 354 6.50 7.12 16.79
N ALA A 355 6.57 8.00 15.79
CA ALA A 355 7.63 9.02 15.71
C ALA A 355 7.59 9.97 16.91
N GLU A 356 6.41 10.50 17.25
CA GLU A 356 6.24 11.39 18.39
C GLU A 356 6.51 10.67 19.71
N MET A 357 5.98 9.45 19.89
CA MET A 357 6.20 8.65 21.10
C MET A 357 7.68 8.33 21.35
N LEU A 358 8.43 8.02 20.29
CA LEU A 358 9.87 7.72 20.38
C LEU A 358 10.76 8.97 20.39
N ARG A 359 10.18 10.18 20.19
CA ARG A 359 10.90 11.43 19.96
C ARG A 359 11.78 11.40 18.71
N PHE A 360 11.32 10.76 17.65
CA PHE A 360 11.97 10.74 16.34
C PHE A 360 11.61 12.01 15.53
N GLY A 361 12.64 12.72 15.07
CA GLY A 361 12.50 14.06 14.47
C GLY A 361 12.34 14.10 12.95
N ASP A 362 12.76 13.06 12.20
CA ASP A 362 12.64 13.05 10.73
C ASP A 362 11.31 12.43 10.29
N ARG A 363 10.26 13.24 10.10
CA ARG A 363 8.91 12.73 9.81
C ARG A 363 8.53 12.74 8.33
N MET A 364 9.52 12.73 7.42
CA MET A 364 9.26 12.57 5.99
C MET A 364 9.18 11.10 5.61
N PHE A 365 8.04 10.47 5.91
CA PHE A 365 7.76 9.09 5.52
C PHE A 365 7.24 8.97 4.07
N TYR A 366 6.73 10.07 3.52
CA TYR A 366 6.24 10.22 2.16
C TYR A 366 6.43 11.68 1.71
N LYS A 367 6.29 11.92 0.41
CA LYS A 367 6.27 13.24 -0.21
C LYS A 367 4.94 13.45 -0.96
N ASP A 368 4.85 14.51 -1.76
CA ASP A 368 3.73 14.88 -2.62
C ASP A 368 3.52 13.93 -3.81
N TRP A 369 3.34 12.64 -3.52
CA TRP A 369 3.23 11.59 -4.52
C TRP A 369 2.03 11.79 -5.46
N TRP A 370 0.98 12.48 -5.01
CA TRP A 370 -0.20 12.83 -5.81
C TRP A 370 0.09 13.80 -6.96
N ASN A 371 1.17 14.59 -6.85
CA ASN A 371 1.62 15.51 -7.90
C ASN A 371 2.57 14.84 -8.92
N SER A 372 2.84 13.53 -8.77
CA SER A 372 3.79 12.83 -9.64
C SER A 372 3.32 12.74 -11.10
N THR A 373 4.15 13.19 -12.02
CA THR A 373 3.92 13.04 -13.48
C THR A 373 4.55 11.76 -14.05
N SER A 374 5.44 11.10 -13.30
CA SER A 374 6.10 9.84 -13.70
C SER A 374 5.92 8.76 -12.64
N TYR A 375 5.89 7.50 -13.07
CA TYR A 375 5.88 6.35 -12.16
C TYR A 375 7.17 6.25 -11.35
N SER A 376 8.31 6.62 -11.94
CA SER A 376 9.58 6.77 -11.22
C SER A 376 9.45 7.72 -10.03
N ASN A 377 8.84 8.90 -10.21
CA ASN A 377 8.62 9.83 -9.11
C ASN A 377 7.62 9.29 -8.09
N TYR A 378 6.54 8.65 -8.55
CA TYR A 378 5.56 8.02 -7.66
C TYR A 378 6.20 7.00 -6.71
N TYR A 379 6.99 6.05 -7.21
CA TYR A 379 7.65 5.03 -6.37
C TYR A 379 8.66 5.63 -5.37
N ARG A 380 9.30 6.75 -5.73
CA ARG A 380 10.25 7.47 -4.85
C ARG A 380 9.56 8.27 -3.73
N THR A 381 8.30 8.64 -3.91
CA THR A 381 7.61 9.62 -3.06
C THR A 381 6.47 9.01 -2.24
N TRP A 382 5.89 7.88 -2.67
CA TRP A 382 4.79 7.20 -2.00
C TRP A 382 5.15 6.70 -0.59
N ASN A 383 6.17 5.85 -0.50
CA ASN A 383 6.67 5.29 0.77
C ASN A 383 8.20 5.43 0.81
N VAL A 384 8.65 6.60 1.29
CA VAL A 384 10.08 6.94 1.34
C VAL A 384 10.84 5.98 2.26
N VAL A 385 10.20 5.44 3.30
CA VAL A 385 10.86 4.53 4.25
C VAL A 385 11.30 3.23 3.57
N VAL A 386 10.40 2.59 2.82
CA VAL A 386 10.71 1.35 2.08
C VAL A 386 11.56 1.65 0.85
N HIS A 387 11.24 2.74 0.13
CA HIS A 387 12.01 3.18 -1.02
C HIS A 387 13.49 3.40 -0.67
N ASP A 388 13.78 4.12 0.43
CA ASP A 388 15.16 4.39 0.82
C ASP A 388 15.90 3.11 1.19
N TRP A 389 15.26 2.16 1.87
CA TRP A 389 15.86 0.85 2.15
C TRP A 389 16.22 0.10 0.86
N LEU A 390 15.29 0.01 -0.09
CA LEU A 390 15.51 -0.62 -1.39
C LEU A 390 16.59 0.11 -2.19
N TYR A 391 16.62 1.44 -2.16
CA TYR A 391 17.62 2.22 -2.85
C TYR A 391 19.02 2.04 -2.28
N TYR A 392 19.20 2.17 -0.96
CA TYR A 392 20.52 2.12 -0.33
C TYR A 392 21.09 0.70 -0.21
N TYR A 393 20.25 -0.31 0.08
CA TYR A 393 20.72 -1.67 0.36
C TYR A 393 20.49 -2.67 -0.77
N ALA A 394 19.52 -2.45 -1.66
CA ALA A 394 19.35 -3.31 -2.83
C ALA A 394 19.98 -2.67 -4.08
N TYR A 395 19.51 -1.49 -4.49
CA TYR A 395 19.93 -0.84 -5.74
C TYR A 395 21.43 -0.49 -5.75
N LYS A 396 21.90 0.26 -4.75
CA LYS A 396 23.31 0.69 -4.69
C LYS A 396 24.28 -0.46 -4.50
N ASP A 397 23.92 -1.46 -3.70
CA ASP A 397 24.76 -2.63 -3.45
C ASP A 397 24.84 -3.54 -4.68
N PHE A 398 23.71 -3.75 -5.36
CA PHE A 398 23.69 -4.46 -6.63
C PHE A 398 24.54 -3.74 -7.69
N LEU A 399 24.41 -2.40 -7.79
CA LEU A 399 25.27 -1.62 -8.68
C LEU A 399 26.74 -1.70 -8.33
N TRP A 400 27.07 -1.70 -7.03
CA TRP A 400 28.45 -1.84 -6.57
C TRP A 400 29.01 -3.22 -6.92
N PHE A 401 28.21 -4.28 -6.73
CA PHE A 401 28.58 -5.66 -7.06
C PHE A 401 28.81 -5.89 -8.56
N PHE A 402 28.01 -5.27 -9.43
CA PHE A 402 28.11 -5.40 -10.89
C PHE A 402 28.85 -4.22 -11.58
N THR A 403 29.76 -3.56 -10.86
CA THR A 403 30.69 -2.54 -11.40
C THR A 403 30.00 -1.36 -12.10
N LYS A 404 28.87 -0.87 -11.55
CA LYS A 404 28.11 0.35 -11.94
C LYS A 404 27.62 0.44 -13.40
N LYS A 405 27.91 -0.54 -14.26
CA LYS A 405 27.56 -0.51 -15.69
C LYS A 405 26.09 -0.85 -15.95
N PHE A 406 25.46 -1.69 -15.14
CA PHE A 406 24.14 -2.25 -15.41
C PHE A 406 22.99 -1.54 -14.65
N LYS A 407 22.75 -0.25 -14.94
CA LYS A 407 21.68 0.54 -14.29
C LYS A 407 20.28 -0.03 -14.49
N SER A 408 19.95 -0.44 -15.72
CA SER A 408 18.63 -1.00 -16.04
C SER A 408 18.39 -2.35 -15.36
N ALA A 409 19.42 -3.22 -15.33
CA ALA A 409 19.33 -4.50 -14.63
C ALA A 409 19.17 -4.30 -13.11
N ALA A 410 19.86 -3.33 -12.52
CA ALA A 410 19.70 -2.99 -11.10
C ALA A 410 18.28 -2.48 -10.78
N MET A 411 17.70 -1.64 -11.65
CA MET A 411 16.30 -1.20 -11.48
C MET A 411 15.32 -2.38 -11.60
N LEU A 412 15.49 -3.23 -12.61
CA LEU A 412 14.67 -4.42 -12.81
C LEU A 412 14.77 -5.38 -11.62
N ALA A 413 15.98 -5.63 -11.11
CA ALA A 413 16.20 -6.50 -9.97
C ALA A 413 15.47 -5.99 -8.70
N VAL A 414 15.57 -4.68 -8.43
CA VAL A 414 14.90 -4.09 -7.26
C VAL A 414 13.37 -4.10 -7.41
N PHE A 415 12.85 -3.83 -8.62
CA PHE A 415 11.41 -3.96 -8.87
C PHE A 415 10.92 -5.40 -8.75
N ALA A 416 11.68 -6.36 -9.27
CA ALA A 416 11.35 -7.79 -9.16
C ALA A 416 11.34 -8.24 -7.69
N VAL A 417 12.36 -7.87 -6.90
CA VAL A 417 12.40 -8.15 -5.46
C VAL A 417 11.19 -7.55 -4.75
N SER A 418 10.86 -6.28 -5.04
CA SER A 418 9.68 -5.63 -4.46
C SER A 418 8.39 -6.37 -4.84
N ALA A 419 8.20 -6.69 -6.12
CA ALA A 419 6.99 -7.38 -6.61
C ALA A 419 6.83 -8.77 -5.98
N VAL A 420 7.93 -9.54 -5.86
CA VAL A 420 7.92 -10.86 -5.21
C VAL A 420 7.55 -10.74 -3.73
N VAL A 421 8.07 -9.74 -3.02
CA VAL A 421 7.76 -9.54 -1.58
C VAL A 421 6.29 -9.14 -1.39
N HIS A 422 5.72 -8.31 -2.25
CA HIS A 422 4.30 -7.96 -2.17
C HIS A 422 3.41 -9.17 -2.51
N GLU A 423 3.77 -9.96 -3.53
CA GLU A 423 3.05 -11.19 -3.86
C GLU A 423 3.15 -12.22 -2.73
N TYR A 424 4.32 -12.36 -2.11
CA TYR A 424 4.53 -13.19 -0.92
C TYR A 424 3.59 -12.77 0.22
N ALA A 425 3.52 -11.46 0.51
CA ALA A 425 2.64 -10.95 1.55
C ALA A 425 1.17 -11.29 1.26
N LEU A 426 0.68 -11.04 0.04
CA LEU A 426 -0.69 -11.38 -0.34
C LEU A 426 -0.95 -12.89 -0.35
N ALA A 427 -0.05 -13.68 -0.91
CA ALA A 427 -0.24 -15.11 -1.06
C ALA A 427 -0.33 -15.85 0.28
N VAL A 428 0.50 -15.47 1.25
CA VAL A 428 0.48 -16.07 2.60
C VAL A 428 -0.76 -15.61 3.37
N CYS A 429 -1.12 -14.33 3.27
CA CYS A 429 -2.26 -13.77 4.01
C CYS A 429 -3.60 -14.27 3.46
N LEU A 430 -3.71 -14.48 2.14
CA LEU A 430 -4.91 -14.99 1.48
C LEU A 430 -4.92 -16.52 1.30
N ASN A 431 -3.84 -17.21 1.66
CA ASN A 431 -3.71 -18.67 1.58
C ASN A 431 -3.82 -19.27 0.16
N PHE A 432 -3.52 -18.49 -0.87
CA PHE A 432 -3.48 -18.95 -2.26
C PHE A 432 -2.48 -18.14 -3.07
N PHE A 433 -1.96 -18.71 -4.15
CA PHE A 433 -1.04 -18.01 -5.03
C PHE A 433 -1.77 -17.58 -6.30
N TYR A 434 -1.95 -16.26 -6.47
CA TYR A 434 -2.58 -15.70 -7.66
C TYR A 434 -1.84 -14.43 -8.09
N PRO A 435 -0.80 -14.55 -8.94
CA PRO A 435 0.23 -13.53 -9.15
C PRO A 435 -0.19 -12.34 -10.02
N VAL A 436 -1.41 -11.85 -9.84
CA VAL A 436 -1.95 -10.69 -10.55
C VAL A 436 -1.17 -9.44 -10.17
N LEU A 437 -0.85 -9.25 -8.89
CA LEU A 437 -0.07 -8.11 -8.43
C LEU A 437 1.33 -8.13 -9.04
N PHE A 438 2.00 -9.28 -9.01
CA PHE A 438 3.31 -9.45 -9.65
C PHE A 438 3.29 -9.07 -11.14
N VAL A 439 2.32 -9.58 -11.91
CA VAL A 439 2.19 -9.25 -13.34
C VAL A 439 1.87 -7.78 -13.54
N LEU A 440 0.99 -7.20 -12.72
CA LEU A 440 0.63 -5.78 -12.81
C LEU A 440 1.85 -4.88 -12.56
N PHE A 441 2.62 -5.17 -11.51
CA PHE A 441 3.84 -4.42 -11.18
C PHE A 441 4.94 -4.60 -12.23
N MET A 442 5.18 -5.82 -12.70
CA MET A 442 6.26 -6.10 -13.65
C MET A 442 5.93 -5.61 -15.05
N PHE A 443 4.69 -5.79 -15.53
CA PHE A 443 4.32 -5.38 -16.88
C PHE A 443 4.02 -3.88 -16.94
N PHE A 444 3.01 -3.41 -16.20
CA PHE A 444 2.60 -2.01 -16.24
C PHE A 444 3.59 -1.11 -15.51
N GLY A 445 4.08 -1.52 -14.33
CA GLY A 445 5.05 -0.72 -13.59
C GLY A 445 6.35 -0.49 -14.37
N MET A 446 6.87 -1.49 -15.09
CA MET A 446 8.03 -1.30 -15.96
C MET A 446 7.69 -0.53 -17.23
N ALA A 447 6.63 -0.89 -17.93
CA ALA A 447 6.23 -0.21 -19.16
C ALA A 447 6.06 1.29 -18.91
N PHE A 448 5.32 1.66 -17.87
CA PHE A 448 5.14 3.05 -17.52
C PHE A 448 6.40 3.73 -16.99
N ASN A 449 7.30 3.03 -16.31
CA ASN A 449 8.57 3.61 -15.88
C ASN A 449 9.48 4.00 -17.07
N PHE A 450 9.45 3.23 -18.16
CA PHE A 450 10.21 3.55 -19.37
C PHE A 450 9.48 4.55 -20.31
N ILE A 451 8.15 4.48 -20.40
CA ILE A 451 7.34 5.34 -21.27
C ILE A 451 7.18 6.75 -20.65
N ALA A 452 6.81 6.82 -19.37
CA ALA A 452 6.61 8.07 -18.63
C ALA A 452 7.92 8.50 -17.95
N ASN A 453 8.86 8.95 -18.78
CA ASN A 453 10.18 9.40 -18.31
C ASN A 453 10.07 10.69 -17.48
N ASP A 454 11.04 10.91 -16.56
CA ASP A 454 11.10 12.07 -15.65
C ASP A 454 11.20 13.43 -16.36
N SER A 455 11.55 13.44 -17.65
CA SER A 455 11.58 14.65 -18.47
C SER A 455 10.20 15.17 -18.86
N ARG A 456 9.15 14.35 -18.74
CA ARG A 456 7.78 14.71 -19.12
C ARG A 456 7.04 15.36 -17.94
N LYS A 457 6.94 16.69 -17.98
CA LYS A 457 6.31 17.51 -16.93
C LYS A 457 4.87 17.94 -17.22
N ARG A 458 4.31 17.56 -18.38
CA ARG A 458 2.96 18.00 -18.77
C ARG A 458 1.89 17.42 -17.82
N PRO A 459 0.84 18.17 -17.46
CA PRO A 459 -0.21 17.71 -16.53
C PRO A 459 -0.95 16.44 -16.98
N ILE A 460 -1.05 16.21 -18.29
CA ILE A 460 -1.67 15.00 -18.87
C ILE A 460 -1.08 13.69 -18.31
N TRP A 461 0.22 13.69 -17.98
CA TRP A 461 0.89 12.50 -17.43
C TRP A 461 0.44 12.20 -16.00
N ASN A 462 0.08 13.22 -15.22
CA ASN A 462 -0.51 13.04 -13.90
C ASN A 462 -1.91 12.38 -14.02
N VAL A 463 -2.73 12.83 -14.97
CA VAL A 463 -4.06 12.23 -15.24
C VAL A 463 -3.95 10.77 -15.68
N LEU A 464 -2.99 10.45 -16.56
CA LEU A 464 -2.72 9.08 -16.98
C LEU A 464 -2.23 8.20 -15.83
N MET A 465 -1.38 8.74 -14.94
CA MET A 465 -0.92 8.05 -13.74
C MET A 465 -2.10 7.70 -12.83
N TRP A 466 -2.97 8.66 -12.52
CA TRP A 466 -4.16 8.42 -11.70
C TRP A 466 -5.13 7.42 -12.32
N THR A 467 -5.41 7.57 -13.62
CA THR A 467 -6.28 6.63 -14.35
C THR A 467 -5.74 5.20 -14.25
N SER A 468 -4.44 5.03 -14.46
CA SER A 468 -3.79 3.73 -14.37
C SER A 468 -3.74 3.19 -12.94
N LEU A 469 -3.53 4.05 -11.94
CA LEU A 469 -3.53 3.67 -10.52
C LEU A 469 -4.93 3.21 -10.07
N PHE A 470 -5.98 3.92 -10.48
CA PHE A 470 -7.37 3.57 -10.19
C PHE A 470 -7.78 2.26 -10.86
N ALA A 471 -7.49 2.11 -12.15
CA ALA A 471 -7.76 0.88 -12.87
C ALA A 471 -6.98 -0.31 -12.27
N GLY A 472 -5.69 -0.13 -11.97
CA GLY A 472 -4.85 -1.16 -11.36
C GLY A 472 -5.40 -1.63 -10.01
N ASN A 473 -5.71 -0.69 -9.10
CA ASN A 473 -6.27 -1.02 -7.79
C ASN A 473 -7.66 -1.69 -7.90
N GLY A 474 -8.51 -1.25 -8.83
CA GLY A 474 -9.80 -1.90 -9.09
C GLY A 474 -9.66 -3.35 -9.56
N VAL A 475 -8.73 -3.61 -10.48
CA VAL A 475 -8.41 -4.98 -10.94
C VAL A 475 -7.91 -5.84 -9.80
N LEU A 476 -6.98 -5.34 -8.97
CA LEU A 476 -6.44 -6.07 -7.82
C LEU A 476 -7.54 -6.45 -6.83
N LEU A 477 -8.34 -5.48 -6.39
CA LEU A 477 -9.40 -5.74 -5.43
C LEU A 477 -10.42 -6.74 -5.98
N CYS A 478 -10.82 -6.58 -7.25
CA CYS A 478 -11.76 -7.48 -7.91
C CYS A 478 -11.23 -8.92 -7.97
N PHE A 479 -10.01 -9.10 -8.48
CA PHE A 479 -9.45 -10.43 -8.76
C PHE A 479 -9.11 -11.20 -7.48
N TYR A 480 -8.49 -10.55 -6.49
CA TYR A 480 -8.22 -11.20 -5.21
C TYR A 480 -9.50 -11.51 -4.42
N SER A 481 -10.49 -10.61 -4.44
CA SER A 481 -11.77 -10.86 -3.76
C SER A 481 -12.54 -12.00 -4.43
N GLN A 482 -12.62 -11.99 -5.76
CA GLN A 482 -13.31 -13.04 -6.51
C GLN A 482 -12.66 -14.42 -6.29
N GLU A 483 -11.34 -14.50 -6.30
CA GLU A 483 -10.62 -15.74 -6.03
C GLU A 483 -10.82 -16.21 -4.58
N TRP A 484 -10.77 -15.29 -3.61
CA TRP A 484 -11.02 -15.58 -2.20
C TRP A 484 -12.43 -16.15 -1.98
N TYR A 485 -13.46 -15.49 -2.50
CA TYR A 485 -14.82 -15.99 -2.41
C TYR A 485 -15.00 -17.31 -3.18
N ALA A 486 -14.44 -17.46 -4.39
CA ALA A 486 -14.54 -18.71 -5.15
C ALA A 486 -13.97 -19.92 -4.37
N ARG A 487 -12.87 -19.73 -3.64
CA ARG A 487 -12.26 -20.78 -2.80
C ARG A 487 -13.09 -21.14 -1.58
N GLN A 488 -13.81 -20.18 -1.00
CA GLN A 488 -14.74 -20.46 0.10
C GLN A 488 -15.96 -21.26 -0.37
N HIS A 489 -16.46 -20.98 -1.57
CA HIS A 489 -17.64 -21.66 -2.12
C HIS A 489 -17.34 -23.07 -2.64
N CYS A 490 -16.17 -23.28 -3.24
CA CYS A 490 -15.72 -24.56 -3.79
C CYS A 490 -14.52 -25.11 -2.98
N PRO A 491 -14.71 -25.56 -1.71
CA PRO A 491 -13.61 -26.08 -0.90
C PRO A 491 -13.11 -27.42 -1.45
N LEU A 492 -11.79 -27.61 -1.44
CA LEU A 492 -11.16 -28.86 -1.88
C LEU A 492 -11.07 -29.83 -0.72
N LYS A 493 -11.53 -31.07 -0.95
CA LYS A 493 -11.42 -32.14 0.04
C LYS A 493 -9.99 -32.70 0.16
N ASN A 494 -9.20 -32.68 -0.93
CA ASN A 494 -7.80 -33.11 -0.97
C ASN A 494 -6.97 -32.16 -1.85
N PRO A 495 -6.40 -31.06 -1.31
CA PRO A 495 -5.67 -30.10 -2.12
C PRO A 495 -4.31 -30.66 -2.57
N THR A 496 -4.06 -30.67 -3.88
CA THR A 496 -2.72 -30.85 -4.44
C THR A 496 -2.00 -29.50 -4.60
N PHE A 497 -0.67 -29.49 -4.70
CA PHE A 497 0.09 -28.25 -4.90
C PHE A 497 -0.37 -27.44 -6.12
N LEU A 498 -0.75 -28.14 -7.20
CA LEU A 498 -1.30 -27.51 -8.41
C LEU A 498 -2.61 -26.75 -8.17
N ASP A 499 -3.37 -27.11 -7.14
CA ASP A 499 -4.63 -26.44 -6.80
C ASP A 499 -4.43 -25.10 -6.09
N TYR A 500 -3.23 -24.84 -5.55
CA TYR A 500 -2.86 -23.54 -5.00
C TYR A 500 -2.41 -22.56 -6.08
N ILE A 501 -1.89 -23.06 -7.20
CA ILE A 501 -1.43 -22.27 -8.35
C ILE A 501 -2.57 -22.03 -9.35
N ARG A 502 -3.46 -22.99 -9.53
CA ARG A 502 -4.59 -22.85 -10.46
C ARG A 502 -5.69 -22.00 -9.83
N PRO A 503 -6.04 -20.83 -10.42
CA PRO A 503 -7.12 -20.01 -9.91
C PRO A 503 -8.47 -20.69 -10.04
N ARG A 504 -9.28 -20.57 -9.00
CA ARG A 504 -10.60 -21.20 -8.85
C ARG A 504 -11.72 -20.34 -9.41
N SER A 505 -11.51 -19.02 -9.45
CA SER A 505 -12.42 -18.05 -10.07
C SER A 505 -12.85 -18.41 -11.49
N TRP A 506 -12.02 -19.14 -12.27
CA TRP A 506 -12.35 -19.58 -13.63
C TRP A 506 -12.90 -21.01 -13.73
N THR A 507 -12.77 -21.83 -12.69
CA THR A 507 -13.10 -23.27 -12.73
C THR A 507 -14.25 -23.68 -11.83
N CYS A 508 -14.53 -22.91 -10.76
CA CYS A 508 -15.69 -23.13 -9.90
C CYS A 508 -16.95 -22.79 -10.71
N ARG A 509 -17.66 -23.83 -11.19
CA ARG A 509 -19.00 -23.68 -11.74
C ARG A 509 -19.96 -23.59 -10.57
N TYR A 510 -20.69 -22.48 -10.46
CA TYR A 510 -21.83 -22.38 -9.55
C TYR A 510 -22.86 -23.43 -10.01
N VAL A 511 -22.95 -24.54 -9.28
CA VAL A 511 -24.04 -25.50 -9.47
C VAL A 511 -25.22 -24.91 -8.72
N PHE A 512 -26.22 -24.48 -9.47
CA PHE A 512 -27.48 -23.93 -8.98
C PHE A 512 -28.46 -25.02 -8.61
#